data_AF-A0A173RW76-F1
#
_entry.id   AF-A0A173RW76-F1
#
_cell.length_a   1.000
_cell.length_b   1.000
_cell.length_c   1.000
_cell.angle_alpha   90.00
_cell.angle_beta   90.00
_cell.angle_gamma   90.00
#
_symmetry.space_group_name_H-M   'P 1'
#
loop_
_entity.id
_entity.type
_entity.pdbx_description
1 polymer ?
#
loop_
_entity_poly.entity_id
_entity_poly.type
_entity_poly.pdbx_seq_one_letter_code
_entity_poly.pdbx_strand_id
1 'polypeptide(L)'
;MSNRKEEILIVALHLFARDGYEAVSVSQIAGELDMTKGALYRHYKSKRDIFDSIVKRMEQQDSEQARENEVPEESIEKTPEEYQNVSFDDFVEYSKSMFEYWTEDDFASSFRKMLTIEQFRSEGMQKLYQQYLVSGPAGYVKDLFKNMKIKDPEENAVKFYANMFFYYSLYDGAADKAKAKCQFEQMLDKIVEEMKQ
;
A
#
# COMPACT_ATOMS: atom_id res chain seq x y z
N MET A 1 -15.77 6.89 -22.34
CA MET A 1 -16.60 5.66 -22.29
C MET A 1 -16.26 4.99 -20.97
N SER A 2 -17.23 4.80 -20.07
CA SER A 2 -16.91 4.15 -18.79
C SER A 2 -16.44 2.72 -19.07
N ASN A 3 -15.26 2.38 -18.58
CA ASN A 3 -14.72 1.06 -18.79
C ASN A 3 -15.45 0.14 -17.81
N ARG A 4 -16.49 -0.59 -18.26
CA ARG A 4 -17.27 -1.46 -17.37
C ARG A 4 -16.39 -2.44 -16.58
N LYS A 5 -15.26 -2.85 -17.16
CA LYS A 5 -14.26 -3.67 -16.49
C LYS A 5 -13.63 -2.95 -15.27
N GLU A 6 -13.35 -1.67 -15.41
CA GLU A 6 -12.85 -0.81 -14.34
C GLU A 6 -13.86 -0.65 -13.20
N GLU A 7 -15.14 -0.41 -13.52
CA GLU A 7 -16.19 -0.31 -12.51
C GLU A 7 -16.34 -1.61 -11.69
N ILE A 8 -16.29 -2.76 -12.37
CA ILE A 8 -16.30 -4.08 -11.69
C ILE A 8 -15.13 -4.20 -10.73
N LEU A 9 -13.94 -3.77 -11.16
CA LEU A 9 -12.72 -3.85 -10.36
C LEU A 9 -12.80 -2.98 -9.11
N ILE A 10 -13.24 -1.72 -9.24
CA ILE A 10 -13.40 -0.80 -8.10
C ILE A 10 -14.46 -1.32 -7.12
N VAL A 11 -15.66 -1.66 -7.59
CA VAL A 11 -16.74 -2.16 -6.72
C VAL A 11 -16.35 -3.46 -6.02
N ALA A 12 -15.67 -4.36 -6.73
CA ALA A 12 -15.18 -5.59 -6.11
C ALA A 12 -14.16 -5.30 -5.01
N LEU A 13 -13.21 -4.39 -5.24
CA LEU A 13 -12.22 -4.01 -4.24
C LEU A 13 -12.88 -3.41 -3.00
N HIS A 14 -13.84 -2.49 -3.17
CA HIS A 14 -14.59 -1.92 -2.05
C HIS A 14 -15.33 -2.98 -1.23
N LEU A 15 -15.97 -3.93 -1.89
CA LEU A 15 -16.62 -5.06 -1.22
C LEU A 15 -15.59 -5.95 -0.50
N PHE A 16 -14.44 -6.25 -1.11
CA PHE A 16 -13.38 -7.03 -0.48
C PHE A 16 -12.79 -6.32 0.74
N ALA A 17 -12.63 -5.00 0.67
CA ALA A 17 -12.13 -4.17 1.76
C ALA A 17 -13.12 -4.04 2.94
N ARG A 18 -14.43 -4.18 2.68
CA ARG A 18 -15.48 -4.11 3.69
C ARG A 18 -15.79 -5.46 4.32
N ASP A 19 -15.98 -6.48 3.47
CA ASP A 19 -16.56 -7.76 3.87
C ASP A 19 -15.54 -8.92 3.84
N GLY A 20 -14.36 -8.69 3.25
CA GLY A 20 -13.35 -9.72 2.98
C GLY A 20 -13.50 -10.36 1.60
N TYR A 21 -12.38 -10.58 0.93
CA TYR A 21 -12.31 -11.25 -0.37
C TYR A 21 -13.00 -12.62 -0.34
N GLU A 22 -12.81 -13.42 0.71
CA GLU A 22 -13.41 -14.75 0.79
C GLU A 22 -14.94 -14.72 0.90
N ALA A 23 -15.49 -13.80 1.70
CA ALA A 23 -16.93 -13.71 1.95
C ALA A 23 -17.72 -13.14 0.75
N VAL A 24 -17.08 -12.31 -0.08
CA VAL A 24 -17.74 -11.69 -1.23
C VAL A 24 -17.88 -12.68 -2.40
N SER A 25 -19.07 -12.72 -2.97
CA SER A 25 -19.41 -13.50 -4.15
C SER A 25 -19.51 -12.63 -5.41
N VAL A 26 -19.29 -13.24 -6.58
CA VAL A 26 -19.48 -12.57 -7.89
C VAL A 26 -20.92 -12.07 -8.07
N SER A 27 -21.90 -12.73 -7.48
CA SER A 27 -23.30 -12.29 -7.52
C SER A 27 -23.54 -11.01 -6.73
N GLN A 28 -22.86 -10.82 -5.59
CA GLN A 28 -22.93 -9.57 -4.83
C GLN A 28 -22.31 -8.42 -5.63
N ILE A 29 -21.12 -8.61 -6.19
CA ILE A 29 -20.45 -7.60 -7.05
C ILE A 29 -21.36 -7.21 -8.24
N ALA A 30 -21.96 -8.20 -8.90
CA ALA A 30 -22.88 -7.95 -10.01
C ALA A 30 -24.15 -7.19 -9.56
N GLY A 31 -24.67 -7.52 -8.37
CA GLY A 31 -25.83 -6.84 -7.78
C GLY A 31 -25.58 -5.37 -7.49
N GLU A 32 -24.43 -5.01 -6.93
CA GLU A 32 -24.04 -3.61 -6.67
C GLU A 32 -23.91 -2.75 -7.94
N LEU A 33 -23.77 -3.39 -9.11
CA LEU A 33 -23.64 -2.72 -10.41
C LEU A 33 -24.89 -2.84 -11.30
N ASP A 34 -26.01 -3.31 -10.74
CA ASP A 34 -27.25 -3.59 -11.47
C ASP A 34 -27.02 -4.45 -12.73
N MET A 35 -26.11 -5.42 -12.65
CA MET A 35 -25.77 -6.31 -13.76
C MET A 35 -26.07 -7.77 -13.45
N THR A 36 -26.21 -8.58 -14.50
CA THR A 36 -26.28 -10.03 -14.32
C THR A 36 -24.90 -10.61 -14.07
N LYS A 37 -24.83 -11.71 -13.32
CA LYS A 37 -23.60 -12.50 -13.14
C LYS A 37 -22.96 -12.88 -14.49
N GLY A 38 -23.79 -13.20 -15.49
CA GLY A 38 -23.34 -13.52 -16.85
C GLY A 38 -22.72 -12.33 -17.58
N ALA A 39 -23.20 -11.11 -17.36
CA ALA A 39 -22.60 -9.90 -17.91
C ALA A 39 -21.23 -9.61 -17.27
N LEU A 40 -21.11 -9.77 -15.96
CA LEU A 40 -19.81 -9.64 -15.25
C LEU A 40 -18.78 -10.63 -15.81
N TYR A 41 -19.20 -11.88 -16.06
CA TYR A 41 -18.31 -12.91 -16.62
C TYR A 41 -17.79 -12.62 -18.03
N ARG A 42 -18.39 -11.66 -18.76
CA ARG A 42 -17.84 -11.19 -20.06
C ARG A 42 -16.59 -10.33 -19.87
N HIS A 43 -16.40 -9.74 -18.69
CA HIS A 43 -15.26 -8.88 -18.37
C HIS A 43 -14.18 -9.60 -17.56
N TYR A 44 -14.59 -10.48 -16.63
CA TYR A 44 -13.71 -11.24 -15.77
C TYR A 44 -14.11 -12.71 -15.70
N LYS A 45 -13.16 -13.62 -15.87
CA LYS A 45 -13.44 -15.06 -15.92
C LYS A 45 -13.81 -15.65 -14.56
N SER A 46 -13.38 -15.02 -13.47
CA SER A 46 -13.62 -15.50 -12.11
C SER A 46 -13.45 -14.37 -11.08
N LYS A 47 -13.82 -14.62 -9.82
CA LYS A 47 -13.49 -13.72 -8.69
C LYS A 47 -11.98 -13.53 -8.56
N ARG A 48 -11.21 -14.59 -8.81
CA ARG A 48 -9.75 -14.57 -8.77
C ARG A 48 -9.16 -13.67 -9.87
N ASP A 49 -9.73 -13.68 -11.06
CA ASP A 49 -9.30 -12.82 -12.18
C ASP A 49 -9.48 -11.32 -11.86
N ILE A 50 -10.53 -10.98 -11.10
CA ILE A 50 -10.71 -9.61 -10.57
C ILE A 50 -9.62 -9.29 -9.56
N PHE A 51 -9.38 -10.17 -8.59
CA PHE A 51 -8.35 -10.00 -7.58
C PHE A 51 -6.95 -9.85 -8.19
N ASP A 52 -6.58 -10.70 -9.15
CA ASP A 52 -5.28 -10.62 -9.83
C ASP A 52 -5.15 -9.29 -10.61
N SER A 53 -6.25 -8.76 -11.13
CA SER A 53 -6.26 -7.45 -11.78
C SER A 53 -6.14 -6.29 -10.80
N ILE A 54 -6.69 -6.42 -9.58
CA ILE A 54 -6.50 -5.47 -8.49
C ILE A 54 -5.02 -5.45 -8.08
N VAL A 55 -4.42 -6.61 -7.82
CA VAL A 55 -3.00 -6.72 -7.45
C VAL A 55 -2.12 -6.12 -8.55
N LYS A 56 -2.35 -6.50 -9.80
CA LYS A 56 -1.59 -5.96 -10.94
C LYS A 56 -1.70 -4.44 -11.06
N ARG A 57 -2.88 -3.87 -10.83
CA ARG A 57 -3.05 -2.41 -10.82
C ARG A 57 -2.28 -1.77 -9.69
N MET A 58 -2.32 -2.36 -8.49
CA MET A 58 -1.55 -1.86 -7.35
C MET A 58 -0.05 -1.88 -7.66
N GLU A 59 0.47 -2.97 -8.23
CA GLU A 59 1.88 -3.06 -8.66
C GLU A 59 2.23 -1.93 -9.63
N GLN A 60 1.38 -1.67 -10.62
CA GLN A 60 1.59 -0.58 -11.59
C GLN A 60 1.60 0.79 -10.93
N GLN A 61 0.68 1.06 -10.00
CA GLN A 61 0.63 2.35 -9.33
C GLN A 61 1.79 2.54 -8.35
N ASP A 62 2.23 1.48 -7.66
CA ASP A 62 3.40 1.52 -6.77
C ASP A 62 4.68 1.84 -7.57
N SER A 63 4.86 1.20 -8.72
CA SER A 63 5.92 1.51 -9.68
C SER A 63 5.86 2.97 -10.17
N GLU A 64 4.67 3.47 -10.51
CA GLU A 64 4.47 4.85 -10.94
C GLU A 64 4.84 5.85 -9.83
N GLN A 65 4.40 5.60 -8.59
CA GLN A 65 4.75 6.43 -7.43
C GLN A 65 6.26 6.44 -7.17
N ALA A 66 6.93 5.27 -7.22
CA ALA A 66 8.37 5.19 -7.04
C ALA A 66 9.12 6.03 -8.09
N ARG A 67 8.73 5.89 -9.36
CA ARG A 67 9.34 6.60 -10.49
C ARG A 67 9.11 8.11 -10.42
N GLU A 68 7.90 8.57 -10.08
CA GLU A 68 7.57 10.00 -10.00
C GLU A 68 8.30 10.71 -8.86
N ASN A 69 8.69 9.98 -7.81
CA ASN A 69 9.40 10.50 -6.66
C ASN A 69 10.91 10.17 -6.66
N GLU A 70 11.43 9.65 -7.78
CA GLU A 70 12.85 9.32 -7.97
C GLU A 70 13.42 8.37 -6.89
N VAL A 71 12.60 7.45 -6.39
CA VAL A 71 13.01 6.41 -5.44
C VAL A 71 13.05 5.03 -6.13
N PRO A 72 13.87 4.08 -5.64
CA PRO A 72 13.99 2.76 -6.23
C PRO A 72 12.65 2.01 -6.29
N GLU A 73 12.35 1.44 -7.46
CA GLU A 73 11.15 0.61 -7.70
C GLU A 73 11.37 -0.83 -7.25
N GLU A 74 12.56 -1.38 -7.53
CA GLU A 74 12.91 -2.75 -7.22
C GLU A 74 13.82 -2.87 -5.99
N SER A 75 14.05 -4.10 -5.52
CA SER A 75 14.98 -4.34 -4.42
C SER A 75 16.41 -3.96 -4.78
N ILE A 76 17.20 -3.60 -3.77
CA ILE A 76 18.63 -3.25 -3.92
C ILE A 76 19.46 -4.36 -4.59
N GLU A 77 19.02 -5.63 -4.49
CA GLU A 77 19.65 -6.76 -5.17
C GLU A 77 19.55 -6.67 -6.70
N LYS A 78 18.48 -6.07 -7.21
CA LYS A 78 18.20 -5.95 -8.64
C LYS A 78 18.68 -4.62 -9.21
N THR A 79 18.43 -3.51 -8.51
CA THR A 79 18.75 -2.15 -8.99
C THR A 79 19.59 -1.35 -8.00
N PRO A 80 20.82 -1.80 -7.65
CA PRO A 80 21.64 -1.14 -6.63
C PRO A 80 22.02 0.31 -6.96
N GLU A 81 22.05 0.67 -8.25
CA GLU A 81 22.34 2.02 -8.75
C GLU A 81 21.27 3.04 -8.32
N GLU A 82 20.00 2.63 -8.27
CA GLU A 82 18.87 3.52 -7.92
C GLU A 82 18.94 3.97 -6.46
N TYR A 83 19.45 3.09 -5.58
CA TYR A 83 19.57 3.39 -4.15
C TYR A 83 20.63 4.47 -3.86
N GLN A 84 21.62 4.65 -4.74
CA GLN A 84 22.77 5.54 -4.51
C GLN A 84 22.44 7.03 -4.58
N ASN A 85 21.39 7.39 -5.31
CA ASN A 85 21.08 8.79 -5.62
C ASN A 85 19.93 9.36 -4.76
N VAL A 86 19.36 8.55 -3.86
CA VAL A 86 18.25 8.99 -3.01
C VAL A 86 18.77 9.86 -1.87
N SER A 87 18.34 11.12 -1.83
CA SER A 87 18.56 11.99 -0.68
C SER A 87 17.72 11.52 0.51
N PHE A 88 18.27 11.64 1.73
CA PHE A 88 17.51 11.33 2.93
C PHE A 88 16.29 12.24 3.11
N ASP A 89 16.42 13.54 2.84
CA ASP A 89 15.31 14.48 2.96
C ASP A 89 14.22 14.21 1.90
N ASP A 90 14.61 13.87 0.65
CA ASP A 90 13.65 13.50 -0.40
C ASP A 90 12.89 12.21 -0.04
N PHE A 91 13.58 11.23 0.57
CA PHE A 91 12.93 10.01 1.03
C PHE A 91 11.93 10.26 2.17
N VAL A 92 12.20 11.23 3.05
CA VAL A 92 11.27 11.62 4.12
C VAL A 92 10.01 12.24 3.53
N GLU A 93 10.14 13.15 2.55
CA GLU A 93 8.99 13.77 1.88
C GLU A 93 8.21 12.75 1.02
N TYR A 94 8.92 11.83 0.36
CA TYR A 94 8.29 10.68 -0.30
C TYR A 94 7.49 9.84 0.69
N SER A 95 8.02 9.58 1.89
CA SER A 95 7.32 8.79 2.91
C SER A 95 6.05 9.48 3.41
N LYS A 96 6.04 10.81 3.53
CA LYS A 96 4.82 11.58 3.82
C LYS A 96 3.79 11.43 2.70
N SER A 97 4.22 11.56 1.45
CA SER A 97 3.36 11.38 0.27
C SER A 97 2.79 9.96 0.20
N MET A 98 3.60 8.95 0.51
CA MET A 98 3.15 7.56 0.58
C MET A 98 2.14 7.35 1.71
N PHE A 99 2.30 8.03 2.84
CA PHE A 99 1.32 7.97 3.90
C PHE A 99 -0.05 8.46 3.41
N GLU A 100 -0.08 9.60 2.72
CA GLU A 100 -1.30 10.15 2.10
C GLU A 100 -1.87 9.17 1.09
N TYR A 101 -1.06 8.66 0.17
CA TYR A 101 -1.50 7.72 -0.85
C TYR A 101 -2.16 6.47 -0.23
N TRP A 102 -1.51 5.82 0.74
CA TRP A 102 -2.02 4.60 1.39
C TRP A 102 -3.23 4.82 2.33
N THR A 103 -3.60 6.07 2.61
CA THR A 103 -4.69 6.42 3.53
C THR A 103 -5.85 7.18 2.88
N GLU A 104 -5.56 8.03 1.90
CA GLU A 104 -6.49 8.94 1.23
C GLU A 104 -6.89 8.48 -0.17
N ASP A 105 -6.00 7.82 -0.92
CA ASP A 105 -6.37 7.26 -2.23
C ASP A 105 -7.38 6.12 -2.05
N ASP A 106 -8.47 6.19 -2.81
CA ASP A 106 -9.59 5.26 -2.69
C ASP A 106 -9.17 3.81 -3.00
N PHE A 107 -8.33 3.63 -4.03
CA PHE A 107 -7.87 2.32 -4.46
C PHE A 107 -6.83 1.74 -3.49
N ALA A 108 -5.77 2.50 -3.20
CA ALA A 108 -4.68 2.04 -2.34
C ALA A 108 -5.16 1.79 -0.90
N SER A 109 -5.98 2.68 -0.34
CA SER A 109 -6.53 2.49 1.01
C SER A 109 -7.47 1.30 1.10
N SER A 110 -8.28 1.04 0.07
CA SER A 110 -9.14 -0.15 0.00
C SER A 110 -8.33 -1.43 -0.15
N PHE A 111 -7.27 -1.41 -0.97
CA PHE A 111 -6.34 -2.52 -1.12
C PHE A 111 -5.67 -2.88 0.22
N ARG A 112 -5.15 -1.89 0.94
CA ARG A 112 -4.55 -2.07 2.28
C ARG A 112 -5.54 -2.70 3.28
N LYS A 113 -6.80 -2.24 3.29
CA LYS A 113 -7.85 -2.78 4.17
C LYS A 113 -8.18 -4.23 3.81
N MET A 114 -8.32 -4.53 2.52
CA MET A 114 -8.52 -5.90 2.05
C MET A 114 -7.39 -6.83 2.51
N LEU A 115 -6.12 -6.43 2.32
CA LEU A 115 -4.97 -7.25 2.77
C LEU A 115 -5.00 -7.48 4.28
N THR A 116 -5.33 -6.45 5.06
CA THR A 116 -5.42 -6.55 6.52
C THR A 116 -6.45 -7.57 6.97
N ILE A 117 -7.63 -7.61 6.33
CA ILE A 117 -8.70 -8.58 6.64
C ILE A 117 -8.29 -10.00 6.24
N GLU A 118 -7.62 -10.13 5.09
CA GLU A 118 -7.35 -11.41 4.46
C GLU A 118 -6.04 -12.08 4.92
N GLN A 119 -5.18 -11.38 5.66
CA GLN A 119 -3.82 -11.83 6.01
C GLN A 119 -3.76 -13.21 6.71
N PHE A 120 -4.83 -13.64 7.38
CA PHE A 120 -4.89 -14.92 8.10
C PHE A 120 -5.66 -16.02 7.36
N ARG A 121 -6.13 -15.76 6.13
CA ARG A 121 -6.98 -16.69 5.37
C ARG A 121 -6.20 -17.73 4.57
N SER A 122 -5.01 -17.37 4.11
CA SER A 122 -4.11 -18.29 3.40
C SER A 122 -2.67 -17.81 3.45
N GLU A 123 -1.72 -18.71 3.21
CA GLU A 123 -0.31 -18.35 3.08
C GLU A 123 -0.07 -17.31 1.97
N GLY A 124 -0.84 -17.37 0.88
CA GLY A 124 -0.74 -16.41 -0.23
C GLY A 124 -1.12 -15.00 0.20
N MET A 125 -2.23 -14.85 0.93
CA MET A 125 -2.66 -13.55 1.47
C MET A 125 -1.70 -13.03 2.54
N GLN A 126 -1.18 -13.92 3.39
CA GLN A 126 -0.17 -13.54 4.38
C GLN A 126 1.10 -13.00 3.72
N LYS A 127 1.59 -13.69 2.67
CA LYS A 127 2.76 -13.22 1.90
C LYS A 127 2.50 -11.87 1.26
N LEU A 128 1.32 -11.67 0.66
CA LEU A 128 0.97 -10.40 0.04
C LEU A 128 0.89 -9.27 1.07
N TYR A 129 0.27 -9.52 2.23
CA TYR A 129 0.24 -8.57 3.35
C TYR A 129 1.65 -8.21 3.83
N GLN A 130 2.53 -9.21 4.01
CA GLN A 130 3.92 -8.98 4.42
C GLN A 130 4.70 -8.19 3.37
N GLN A 131 4.52 -8.51 2.09
CA GLN A 131 5.16 -7.84 0.97
C GLN A 131 4.77 -6.36 0.87
N TYR A 132 3.49 -6.02 1.05
CA TYR A 132 3.02 -4.65 0.86
C TYR A 132 3.05 -3.78 2.12
N LEU A 133 2.88 -4.37 3.31
CA LEU A 133 2.59 -3.59 4.53
C LEU A 133 3.56 -3.83 5.67
N VAL A 134 4.43 -4.85 5.62
CA VAL A 134 5.30 -5.18 6.74
C VAL A 134 6.74 -5.43 6.31
N SER A 135 7.11 -6.67 6.01
CA SER A 135 8.50 -7.04 5.75
C SER A 135 9.07 -6.38 4.50
N GLY A 136 8.27 -6.17 3.47
CA GLY A 136 8.70 -5.50 2.24
C GLY A 136 9.14 -4.06 2.49
N PRO A 137 8.24 -3.16 2.91
CA PRO A 137 8.60 -1.78 3.18
C PRO A 137 9.64 -1.61 4.30
N ALA A 138 9.57 -2.41 5.37
CA ALA A 138 10.59 -2.35 6.43
C ALA A 138 11.98 -2.76 5.92
N GLY A 139 12.04 -3.76 5.03
CA GLY A 139 13.27 -4.15 4.34
C GLY A 139 13.79 -3.06 3.43
N TYR A 140 12.90 -2.44 2.65
CA TYR A 140 13.21 -1.35 1.73
C TYR A 140 13.81 -0.12 2.46
N VAL A 141 13.16 0.34 3.54
CA VAL A 141 13.65 1.46 4.37
C VAL A 141 15.03 1.13 4.94
N LYS A 142 15.22 -0.10 5.44
CA LYS A 142 16.51 -0.55 5.99
C LYS A 142 17.60 -0.53 4.92
N ASP A 143 17.33 -1.00 3.72
CA ASP A 143 18.33 -1.04 2.65
C ASP A 143 18.68 0.38 2.17
N LEU A 144 17.71 1.30 2.10
CA LEU A 144 17.96 2.72 1.87
C LEU A 144 18.84 3.34 2.97
N PHE A 145 18.51 3.12 4.24
CA PHE A 145 19.27 3.69 5.36
C PHE A 145 20.71 3.15 5.43
N LYS A 146 20.91 1.87 5.12
CA LYS A 146 22.25 1.29 4.96
C LYS A 146 23.03 2.01 3.87
N ASN A 147 22.41 2.24 2.73
CA ASN A 147 23.07 2.89 1.60
C ASN A 147 23.39 4.37 1.86
N MET A 148 22.48 5.07 2.55
CA MET A 148 22.67 6.44 3.04
C MET A 148 23.70 6.55 4.19
N LYS A 149 24.22 5.42 4.69
CA LYS A 149 25.16 5.33 5.82
C LYS A 149 24.62 5.97 7.10
N ILE A 150 23.30 5.86 7.30
CA ILE A 150 22.66 6.24 8.56
C ILE A 150 23.18 5.33 9.67
N LYS A 151 23.46 5.90 10.84
CA LYS A 151 23.88 5.16 12.02
C LYS A 151 22.77 4.20 12.46
N ASP A 152 23.13 3.00 12.93
CA ASP A 152 22.18 1.98 13.40
C ASP A 152 20.98 1.77 12.45
N PRO A 153 21.22 1.46 11.15
CA PRO A 153 20.21 1.56 10.10
C PRO A 153 19.05 0.58 10.30
N GLU A 154 19.28 -0.59 10.89
CA GLU A 154 18.21 -1.53 11.24
C GLU A 154 17.24 -0.96 12.28
N GLU A 155 17.77 -0.40 13.37
CA GLU A 155 16.95 0.16 14.44
C GLU A 155 16.16 1.37 13.95
N ASN A 156 16.83 2.25 13.20
CA ASN A 156 16.21 3.45 12.66
C ASN A 156 15.16 3.13 11.59
N ALA A 157 15.39 2.14 10.73
CA ALA A 157 14.38 1.70 9.77
C ALA A 157 13.12 1.15 10.46
N VAL A 158 13.29 0.40 11.55
CA VAL A 158 12.16 -0.09 12.34
C VAL A 158 11.40 1.07 12.97
N LYS A 159 12.07 2.04 13.61
CA LYS A 159 11.42 3.22 14.20
C LYS A 159 10.64 4.01 13.14
N PHE A 160 11.29 4.28 12.01
CA PHE A 160 10.71 5.03 10.90
C PHE A 160 9.47 4.33 10.35
N TYR A 161 9.57 3.05 10.00
CA TYR A 161 8.45 2.33 9.40
C TYR A 161 7.35 1.98 10.42
N ALA A 162 7.70 1.76 11.69
CA ALA A 162 6.70 1.57 12.74
C ALA A 162 5.78 2.79 12.87
N ASN A 163 6.30 4.01 12.67
CA ASN A 163 5.49 5.22 12.62
C ASN A 163 4.45 5.14 11.48
N MET A 164 4.88 4.83 10.26
CA MET A 164 4.00 4.65 9.09
C MET A 164 2.90 3.61 9.40
N PHE A 165 3.31 2.41 9.81
CA PHE A 165 2.41 1.28 10.05
C PHE A 165 1.38 1.56 11.16
N PHE A 166 1.83 2.16 12.27
CA PHE A 166 0.95 2.52 13.37
C PHE A 166 -0.10 3.55 12.94
N TYR A 167 0.34 4.62 12.26
CA TYR A 167 -0.57 5.68 11.87
C TYR A 167 -1.52 5.29 10.74
N TYR A 168 -1.20 4.31 9.89
CA TYR A 168 -2.19 3.72 8.96
C TYR A 168 -3.41 3.18 9.72
N SER A 169 -3.16 2.43 10.78
CA SER A 169 -4.21 1.83 11.60
C SER A 169 -4.98 2.89 12.39
N LEU A 170 -4.26 3.88 12.94
CA LEU A 170 -4.87 4.98 13.68
C LEU A 170 -5.75 5.86 12.78
N TYR A 171 -5.30 6.15 11.56
CA TYR A 171 -5.99 6.98 10.58
C TYR A 171 -7.34 6.39 10.18
N ASP A 172 -7.43 5.07 9.97
CA ASP A 172 -8.68 4.40 9.63
C ASP A 172 -9.76 4.53 10.71
N GLY A 173 -9.35 4.56 11.98
CA GLY A 173 -10.25 4.72 13.13
C GLY A 173 -10.42 6.16 13.61
N ALA A 174 -9.75 7.13 12.99
CA ALA A 174 -9.74 8.50 13.47
C ALA A 174 -11.05 9.23 13.15
N ALA A 175 -11.65 9.85 14.17
CA ALA A 175 -12.75 10.80 13.97
C ALA A 175 -12.27 12.08 13.27
N ASP A 176 -11.03 12.47 13.52
CA ASP A 176 -10.35 13.61 12.90
C ASP A 176 -9.10 13.10 12.16
N LYS A 177 -9.28 12.81 10.87
CA LYS A 177 -8.22 12.29 9.98
C LYS A 177 -7.11 13.30 9.74
N ALA A 178 -7.44 14.59 9.66
CA ALA A 178 -6.46 15.65 9.50
C ALA A 178 -5.53 15.73 10.71
N LYS A 179 -6.08 15.58 11.92
CA LYS A 179 -5.29 15.47 13.14
C LYS A 179 -4.39 14.24 13.15
N ALA A 180 -4.91 13.07 12.76
CA ALA A 180 -4.10 11.84 12.71
C ALA A 180 -2.90 11.98 11.76
N LYS A 181 -3.11 12.58 10.57
CA LYS A 181 -2.05 12.89 9.62
C LYS A 181 -1.02 13.88 10.18
N CYS A 182 -1.47 14.97 10.80
CA CYS A 182 -0.57 15.94 11.42
C CYS A 182 0.27 15.29 12.54
N GLN A 183 -0.31 14.38 13.34
CA GLN A 183 0.43 13.65 14.38
C GLN A 183 1.45 12.67 13.79
N PHE A 184 1.12 12.02 12.66
CA PHE A 184 2.04 11.18 11.90
C PHE A 184 3.26 11.99 11.44
N GLU A 185 3.04 13.13 10.77
CA GLU A 185 4.11 14.00 10.25
C GLU A 185 5.00 14.51 11.40
N GLN A 186 4.39 15.03 12.47
CA GLN A 186 5.12 15.50 13.65
C GLN A 186 5.99 14.43 14.30
N MET A 187 5.53 13.17 14.31
CA MET A 187 6.32 12.07 14.85
C MET A 187 7.43 11.64 13.90
N LEU A 188 7.15 11.63 12.59
CA LEU A 188 8.14 11.34 11.57
C LEU A 188 9.30 12.35 11.62
N ASP A 189 8.98 13.64 11.67
CA ASP A 189 9.98 14.71 11.75
C ASP A 189 10.86 14.58 13.02
N LYS A 190 10.28 14.19 14.16
CA LYS A 190 11.06 13.92 15.39
C LYS A 190 12.01 12.74 15.24
N ILE A 191 11.54 11.63 14.67
CA ILE A 191 12.38 10.46 14.39
C ILE A 191 13.54 10.85 13.47
N VAL A 192 13.25 11.63 12.42
CA VAL A 192 14.24 12.12 11.46
C VAL A 192 15.28 13.02 12.12
N GLU A 193 14.87 13.94 13.01
CA GLU A 193 15.80 14.78 13.78
C GLU A 193 16.69 13.97 14.73
N GLU A 194 16.15 12.94 15.38
CA GLU A 194 16.95 12.03 16.23
C GLU A 194 17.98 11.23 15.42
N MET A 195 17.67 10.87 14.18
CA MET A 195 18.57 10.15 13.28
C MET A 195 19.74 11.00 12.76
N LYS A 196 19.61 12.33 12.76
CA LYS A 196 20.66 13.27 12.33
C LYS A 196 21.73 13.52 13.42
N GLN A 197 21.53 13.02 14.64
CA GLN A 197 22.44 13.18 15.81
C GLN A 197 23.46 12.04 15.95
#